data_AF-A0AAD4F9X5-F1
#
_entry.id   AF-A0AAD4F9X5-F1
#
_cell.length_a   1.000
_cell.length_b   1.000
_cell.length_c   1.000
_cell.angle_alpha   90.00
_cell.angle_beta   90.00
_cell.angle_gamma   90.00
#
_symmetry.space_group_name_H-M   'P 1'
#
loop_
_entity.id
_entity.type
_entity.pdbx_description
1 polymer ?
#
loop_
_entity_poly.entity_id
_entity_poly.type
_entity_poly.pdbx_seq_one_letter_code
_entity_poly.pdbx_strand_id
1 'polypeptide(L)'
;MATPIHVRDSVRQIDSTSWLIGRSHILRHIQGPYDGDCLWKNTTTANSCYTLSPAPSPPPCTTPLLPDDPHVRQIHDAGNASAVFSFGNEIIIKVRIACDGTRREPETLAFLARHRQRLSFDIPTVLFYAEEDGKTFLCEPHVRGRRLNEAWWDMGEERRENVVARVAAR
;
A
#
# COMPACT_ATOMS: atom_id res chain seq x y z
N MET A 1 1.32 30.16 -0.80
CA MET A 1 0.58 28.96 -0.37
C MET A 1 0.80 27.89 -1.43
N ALA A 2 1.32 26.72 -1.07
CA ALA A 2 1.52 25.64 -2.04
C ALA A 2 0.15 25.05 -2.40
N THR A 3 -0.07 24.77 -3.68
CA THR A 3 -1.29 24.11 -4.16
C THR A 3 -1.43 22.73 -3.51
N PRO A 4 -2.64 22.32 -3.08
CA PRO A 4 -2.86 21.00 -2.51
C PRO A 4 -2.49 19.93 -3.54
N ILE A 5 -1.59 19.01 -3.17
CA ILE A 5 -1.26 17.85 -4.02
C ILE A 5 -2.51 16.98 -4.10
N HIS A 6 -2.88 16.50 -5.28
CA HIS A 6 -4.02 15.61 -5.41
C HIS A 6 -3.71 14.22 -4.83
N VAL A 7 -4.72 13.44 -4.40
CA VAL A 7 -4.47 12.07 -3.89
C VAL A 7 -3.75 11.19 -4.91
N ARG A 8 -4.10 11.32 -6.20
CA ARG A 8 -3.44 10.63 -7.33
C ARG A 8 -1.98 11.05 -7.57
N ASP A 9 -1.62 12.26 -7.16
CA ASP A 9 -0.27 12.82 -7.35
C ASP A 9 0.58 12.75 -6.07
N SER A 10 0.09 12.02 -5.06
CA SER A 10 0.72 11.94 -3.73
C SER A 10 1.89 10.94 -3.67
N VAL A 11 2.19 10.27 -4.78
CA VAL A 11 3.43 9.51 -4.95
C VAL A 11 4.13 10.05 -6.19
N ARG A 12 5.37 10.48 -6.04
CA ARG A 12 6.17 11.05 -7.13
C ARG A 12 7.54 10.39 -7.21
N GLN A 13 8.09 10.32 -8.41
CA GLN A 13 9.38 9.69 -8.64
C GLN A 13 10.52 10.67 -8.34
N ILE A 14 11.54 10.22 -7.60
CA ILE A 14 12.79 10.96 -7.40
C ILE A 14 13.82 10.44 -8.41
N ASP A 15 14.01 9.12 -8.45
CA ASP A 15 14.85 8.40 -9.40
C ASP A 15 14.27 7.00 -9.69
N SER A 16 15.04 6.11 -10.29
CA SER A 16 14.58 4.76 -10.68
C SER A 16 14.30 3.82 -9.50
N THR A 17 14.76 4.14 -8.30
CA THR A 17 14.63 3.28 -7.11
C THR A 17 14.07 4.00 -5.89
N SER A 18 13.69 5.27 -6.02
CA SER A 18 13.16 6.06 -4.92
C SER A 18 12.00 6.97 -5.30
N TRP A 19 11.07 7.10 -4.36
CA TRP A 19 9.82 7.81 -4.54
C TRP A 19 9.53 8.68 -3.31
N LEU A 20 9.04 9.88 -3.57
CA LEU A 20 8.49 10.77 -2.56
C LEU A 20 7.02 10.38 -2.31
N ILE A 21 6.70 10.06 -1.07
CA ILE A 21 5.35 9.76 -0.59
C ILE A 21 4.86 10.99 0.19
N GLY A 22 3.79 11.61 -0.29
CA GLY A 22 3.32 12.90 0.19
C GLY A 22 4.39 13.97 -0.01
N ARG A 23 4.81 14.62 1.07
CA ARG A 23 5.90 15.60 1.09
C ARG A 23 7.00 15.26 2.08
N SER A 24 6.72 14.36 3.01
CA SER A 24 7.56 14.13 4.19
C SER A 24 8.27 12.79 4.21
N HIS A 25 8.00 11.87 3.27
CA HIS A 25 8.54 10.52 3.33
C HIS A 25 9.17 10.11 1.99
N ILE A 26 10.35 9.49 2.05
CA ILE A 26 11.01 8.88 0.90
C ILE A 26 10.99 7.37 1.08
N LEU A 27 10.35 6.68 0.14
CA LEU A 27 10.41 5.24 -0.01
C LEU A 27 11.56 4.91 -0.97
N ARG A 28 12.45 3.99 -0.58
CA ARG A 28 13.53 3.49 -1.44
C ARG A 28 13.47 1.99 -1.60
N HIS A 29 13.72 1.50 -2.80
CA HIS A 29 13.95 0.10 -3.09
C HIS A 29 15.46 -0.17 -3.15
N ILE A 30 15.94 -1.05 -2.29
CA ILE A 30 17.35 -1.45 -2.19
C ILE A 30 17.46 -2.89 -2.70
N GLN A 31 18.31 -3.10 -3.71
CA GLN A 31 18.64 -4.43 -4.21
C GLN A 31 19.92 -4.94 -3.54
N GLY A 32 19.93 -6.21 -3.13
CA GLY A 32 21.08 -6.85 -2.49
C GLY A 32 21.04 -6.78 -0.95
N PRO A 33 22.07 -7.35 -0.29
CA PRO A 33 22.12 -7.43 1.16
C PRO A 33 22.08 -6.05 1.80
N TYR A 34 21.13 -5.87 2.72
CA TYR A 34 20.95 -4.64 3.47
C TYR A 34 20.77 -4.95 4.95
N ASP A 35 21.72 -4.45 5.75
CA ASP A 35 21.82 -4.71 7.18
C ASP A 35 21.08 -3.66 8.03
N GLY A 36 20.51 -2.63 7.40
CA GLY A 36 19.73 -1.60 8.07
C GLY A 36 18.26 -1.99 8.28
N ASP A 37 17.51 -1.06 8.88
CA ASP A 37 16.07 -1.20 9.09
C ASP A 37 15.32 -1.12 7.76
N CYS A 38 14.60 -2.18 7.44
CA CYS A 38 13.71 -2.23 6.28
C CYS A 38 12.26 -2.12 6.73
N LEU A 39 11.48 -1.35 5.99
CA LEU A 39 10.03 -1.36 6.07
C LEU A 39 9.48 -2.72 5.65
N TRP A 40 10.05 -3.30 4.59
CA TRP A 40 9.68 -4.62 4.07
C TRP A 40 10.89 -5.32 3.44
N LYS A 41 11.09 -6.61 3.71
CA LYS A 41 12.15 -7.43 3.10
C LYS A 41 11.53 -8.47 2.18
N ASN A 42 11.97 -8.49 0.92
CA ASN A 42 11.64 -9.56 -0.02
C ASN A 42 12.72 -10.65 0.07
N THR A 43 12.39 -11.73 0.77
CA THR A 43 13.28 -12.87 0.96
C THR A 43 13.12 -13.95 -0.11
N THR A 44 12.17 -13.81 -1.06
CA THR A 44 11.80 -14.92 -1.94
C THR A 44 12.68 -15.06 -3.18
N THR A 45 13.19 -13.95 -3.75
CA THR A 45 13.80 -14.00 -5.10
C THR A 45 15.10 -13.22 -5.29
N ALA A 46 15.36 -12.14 -4.55
CA ALA A 46 16.47 -11.24 -4.89
C ALA A 46 17.20 -10.58 -3.71
N ASN A 47 16.89 -10.99 -2.47
CA ASN A 47 17.37 -10.31 -1.25
C ASN A 47 17.28 -8.79 -1.41
N SER A 48 16.06 -8.27 -1.57
CA SER A 48 15.82 -6.84 -1.71
C SER A 48 14.96 -6.34 -0.57
N CYS A 49 14.99 -5.04 -0.31
CA CYS A 49 14.14 -4.45 0.72
C CYS A 49 13.66 -3.05 0.36
N TYR A 50 12.52 -2.68 0.94
CA TYR A 50 12.02 -1.32 0.92
C TYR A 50 12.36 -0.65 2.24
N THR A 51 12.87 0.58 2.18
CA THR A 51 13.11 1.43 3.35
C THR A 51 12.26 2.68 3.25
N LEU A 52 11.87 3.22 4.41
CA LEU A 52 11.13 4.47 4.50
C LEU A 52 11.90 5.41 5.41
N SER A 53 12.11 6.64 4.96
CA SER A 53 12.85 7.66 5.70
C SER A 53 12.17 9.02 5.57
N PRO A 54 12.37 9.95 6.53
CA PRO A 54 11.92 11.33 6.36
C PRO A 54 12.56 11.98 5.14
N ALA A 55 11.80 12.80 4.42
CA ALA A 55 12.29 13.63 3.34
C ALA A 55 13.12 14.81 3.90
N PRO A 56 14.22 15.21 3.23
CA PRO A 56 14.96 16.40 3.62
C PRO A 56 14.16 17.68 3.37
N SER A 57 14.60 18.78 3.98
CA SER A 57 14.09 20.13 3.71
C SER A 57 15.18 20.98 3.04
N PRO A 58 15.02 21.42 1.78
CA PRO A 58 13.84 21.23 0.92
C PRO A 58 13.70 19.78 0.37
N PRO A 59 12.48 19.36 -0.01
CA PRO A 59 12.27 18.05 -0.64
C PRO A 59 13.06 17.90 -1.95
N PRO A 60 13.45 16.67 -2.33
CA PRO A 60 14.13 16.42 -3.59
C PRO A 60 13.25 16.80 -4.79
N CYS A 61 13.90 17.09 -5.92
CA CYS A 61 13.21 17.26 -7.19
C CYS A 61 12.47 15.96 -7.55
N THR A 62 11.26 16.09 -8.08
CA THR A 62 10.42 14.93 -8.43
C THR A 62 9.71 15.09 -9.76
N THR A 63 9.48 13.97 -10.43
CA THR A 63 8.65 13.85 -11.62
C THR A 63 7.37 13.06 -11.33
N PRO A 64 6.31 13.22 -12.12
CA PRO A 64 5.17 12.31 -12.08
C PRO A 64 5.62 10.86 -12.32
N LEU A 65 4.83 9.89 -11.84
CA LEU A 65 5.06 8.48 -12.13
C LEU A 65 4.89 8.21 -13.63
N LEU A 66 5.76 7.37 -14.19
CA LEU A 66 5.59 6.89 -15.56
C LEU A 66 4.47 5.84 -15.59
N PRO A 67 3.52 5.90 -16.56
CA PRO A 67 2.39 4.97 -16.62
C PRO A 67 2.79 3.47 -16.67
N ASP A 68 3.92 3.18 -17.32
CA ASP A 68 4.42 1.81 -17.54
C ASP A 68 5.66 1.47 -16.70
N ASP A 69 5.86 2.14 -15.56
CA ASP A 69 6.98 1.81 -14.66
C ASP A 69 6.80 0.40 -14.07
N PRO A 70 7.77 -0.51 -14.22
CA PRO A 70 7.66 -1.88 -13.74
C PRO A 70 7.75 -1.98 -12.20
N HIS A 71 8.30 -0.97 -11.53
CA HIS A 71 8.51 -0.93 -10.09
C HIS A 71 7.39 -0.22 -9.35
N VAL A 72 6.73 0.77 -9.94
CA VAL A 72 5.64 1.49 -9.28
C VAL A 72 4.47 1.72 -10.24
N ARG A 73 3.25 1.41 -9.80
CA ARG A 73 2.05 1.64 -10.61
C ARG A 73 0.92 2.16 -9.74
N GLN A 74 0.16 3.12 -10.27
CA GLN A 74 -1.12 3.50 -9.68
C GLN A 74 -2.17 2.47 -10.11
N ILE A 75 -2.58 1.60 -9.18
CA ILE A 75 -3.51 0.47 -9.44
C ILE A 75 -4.96 0.81 -9.13
N HIS A 76 -5.21 1.97 -8.52
CA HIS A 76 -6.55 2.49 -8.26
C HIS A 76 -6.54 4.03 -8.23
N ASP A 77 -7.54 4.63 -8.85
CA ASP A 77 -7.82 6.06 -8.83
C ASP A 77 -9.34 6.26 -8.65
N ALA A 78 -9.75 6.82 -7.51
CA ALA A 78 -11.13 7.25 -7.24
C ALA A 78 -11.24 8.78 -7.26
N GLY A 79 -10.59 9.40 -8.24
CA GLY A 79 -10.52 10.85 -8.39
C GLY A 79 -9.93 11.49 -7.15
N ASN A 80 -10.71 12.36 -6.51
CA ASN A 80 -10.21 13.19 -5.41
C ASN A 80 -10.29 12.48 -4.05
N ALA A 81 -10.90 11.29 -3.97
CA ALA A 81 -11.17 10.61 -2.71
C ALA A 81 -10.02 9.70 -2.26
N SER A 82 -9.51 8.86 -3.17
CA SER A 82 -8.45 7.90 -2.86
C SER A 82 -7.67 7.45 -4.08
N ALA A 83 -6.41 7.07 -3.86
CA ALA A 83 -5.57 6.40 -4.84
C ALA A 83 -4.81 5.24 -4.17
N VAL A 84 -4.45 4.22 -4.93
CA VAL A 84 -3.60 3.11 -4.45
C VAL A 84 -2.45 2.90 -5.41
N PHE A 85 -1.24 2.82 -4.85
CA PHE A 85 0.00 2.61 -5.58
C PHE A 85 0.60 1.26 -5.18
N SER A 86 0.94 0.43 -6.15
CA SER A 86 1.69 -0.81 -5.93
C SER A 86 3.16 -0.58 -6.22
N PHE A 87 4.05 -1.11 -5.37
CA PHE A 87 5.48 -1.15 -5.63
C PHE A 87 5.89 -2.61 -5.89
N GLY A 88 6.03 -2.95 -7.18
CA GLY A 88 6.10 -4.32 -7.67
C GLY A 88 4.89 -5.14 -7.19
N ASN A 89 5.17 -6.34 -6.69
CA ASN A 89 4.20 -7.24 -6.05
C ASN A 89 4.46 -7.39 -4.54
N GLU A 90 5.10 -6.38 -3.94
CA GLU A 90 5.67 -6.50 -2.58
C GLU A 90 4.93 -5.64 -1.56
N ILE A 91 4.70 -4.36 -1.87
CA ILE A 91 3.99 -3.45 -0.98
C ILE A 91 2.98 -2.60 -1.75
N ILE A 92 1.96 -2.12 -1.05
CA ILE A 92 0.99 -1.14 -1.55
C ILE A 92 0.94 0.07 -0.63
N ILE A 93 0.72 1.24 -1.20
CA ILE A 93 0.41 2.47 -0.46
C ILE A 93 -0.98 2.93 -0.86
N LYS A 94 -1.88 2.99 0.12
CA LYS A 94 -3.21 3.58 -0.01
C LYS A 94 -3.14 5.03 0.46
N VAL A 95 -3.60 5.95 -0.39
CA VAL A 95 -3.75 7.36 -0.07
C VAL A 95 -5.22 7.72 -0.08
N ARG A 96 -5.69 8.39 0.96
CA ARG A 96 -7.08 8.89 1.05
C ARG A 96 -7.11 10.29 1.59
N ILE A 97 -8.14 11.07 1.23
CA ILE A 97 -8.46 12.28 1.98
C ILE A 97 -8.82 11.88 3.42
N ALA A 98 -8.25 12.60 4.38
CA ALA A 98 -8.59 12.45 5.78
C ALA A 98 -9.97 13.07 6.02
N CYS A 99 -10.91 12.25 6.48
CA CYS A 99 -12.24 12.72 6.88
C CYS A 99 -12.35 12.67 8.40
N ASP A 100 -12.66 13.80 9.02
CA ASP A 100 -12.90 13.85 10.46
C ASP A 100 -14.08 12.96 10.86
N GLY A 101 -14.01 12.39 12.06
CA GLY A 101 -15.05 11.49 12.58
C GLY A 101 -15.07 10.09 11.97
N THR A 102 -14.20 9.77 11.01
CA THR A 102 -14.02 8.40 10.50
C THR A 102 -12.90 7.68 11.22
N ARG A 103 -13.17 6.47 11.72
CA ARG A 103 -12.14 5.61 12.32
C ARG A 103 -11.08 5.29 11.27
N ARG A 104 -9.81 5.45 11.64
CA ARG A 104 -8.69 5.18 10.74
C ARG A 104 -8.56 3.69 10.46
N GLU A 105 -8.23 3.34 9.22
CA GLU A 105 -8.05 1.94 8.82
C GLU A 105 -7.01 1.18 9.68
N PRO A 106 -5.85 1.77 10.05
CA PRO A 106 -4.90 1.13 10.96
C PRO A 106 -5.50 0.76 12.33
N GLU A 107 -6.40 1.59 12.88
CA GLU A 107 -7.05 1.30 14.16
C GLU A 107 -7.97 0.09 14.04
N THR A 108 -8.71 0.00 12.93
CA THR A 108 -9.57 -1.15 12.63
C THR A 108 -8.74 -2.41 12.43
N LEU A 109 -7.64 -2.33 11.67
CA LEU A 109 -6.73 -3.46 11.47
C LEU A 109 -6.08 -3.91 12.78
N ALA A 110 -5.64 -2.98 13.63
CA ALA A 110 -5.10 -3.30 14.95
C ALA A 110 -6.14 -3.99 15.85
N PHE A 111 -7.40 -3.55 15.81
CA PHE A 111 -8.48 -4.23 16.51
C PHE A 111 -8.71 -5.66 15.98
N LEU A 112 -8.76 -5.85 14.66
CA LEU A 112 -8.94 -7.16 14.05
C LEU A 112 -7.76 -8.10 14.33
N ALA A 113 -6.53 -7.57 14.34
CA ALA A 113 -5.33 -8.35 14.64
C ALA A 113 -5.37 -8.98 16.04
N ARG A 114 -5.94 -8.28 17.04
CA ARG A 114 -6.16 -8.82 18.40
C ARG A 114 -7.17 -9.97 18.44
N HIS A 115 -7.98 -10.11 17.40
CA HIS A 115 -9.02 -11.14 17.27
C HIS A 115 -8.71 -12.12 16.14
N ARG A 116 -7.46 -12.19 15.67
CA ARG A 116 -7.09 -12.93 14.46
C ARG A 116 -7.44 -14.42 14.51
N GLN A 117 -7.38 -15.04 15.68
CA GLN A 117 -7.80 -16.42 15.93
C GLN A 117 -9.29 -16.69 15.66
N ARG A 118 -10.11 -15.63 15.54
CA ARG A 118 -11.55 -15.73 15.24
C ARG A 118 -11.86 -15.48 13.76
N LEU A 119 -10.86 -15.13 12.95
CA LEU A 119 -11.07 -14.82 11.53
C LEU A 119 -10.76 -16.05 10.68
N SER A 120 -11.64 -16.33 9.72
CA SER A 120 -11.45 -17.40 8.72
C SER A 120 -10.55 -16.97 7.55
N PHE A 121 -10.02 -15.76 7.58
CA PHE A 121 -9.25 -15.13 6.51
C PHE A 121 -8.13 -14.22 7.02
N ASP A 122 -7.18 -13.94 6.13
CA ASP A 122 -6.07 -13.04 6.42
C ASP A 122 -6.50 -11.57 6.34
N ILE A 123 -5.95 -10.74 7.23
CA ILE A 123 -6.11 -9.28 7.19
C ILE A 123 -4.77 -8.64 6.83
N PRO A 124 -4.77 -7.45 6.21
CA PRO A 124 -3.53 -6.73 5.95
C PRO A 124 -2.76 -6.39 7.22
N THR A 125 -1.43 -6.45 7.12
CA THR A 125 -0.51 -5.94 8.15
C THR A 125 -0.16 -4.50 7.82
N VAL A 126 -0.19 -3.61 8.82
CA VAL A 126 0.24 -2.22 8.65
C VAL A 126 1.76 -2.14 8.79
N LEU A 127 2.45 -1.68 7.75
CA LEU A 127 3.90 -1.41 7.80
C LEU A 127 4.18 0.02 8.23
N PHE A 128 3.37 0.96 7.74
CA PHE A 128 3.51 2.38 8.01
C PHE A 128 2.19 3.11 7.87
N TYR A 129 2.00 4.14 8.70
CA TYR A 129 0.88 5.04 8.62
C TYR A 129 1.30 6.48 8.92
N ALA A 130 0.78 7.43 8.16
CA ALA A 130 0.92 8.86 8.44
C ALA A 130 -0.30 9.66 8.02
N GLU A 131 -0.46 10.83 8.65
CA GLU A 131 -1.39 11.87 8.22
C GLU A 131 -0.61 13.14 7.85
N GLU A 132 -0.87 13.68 6.66
CA GLU A 132 -0.19 14.88 6.15
C GLU A 132 -1.12 15.60 5.16
N ASP A 133 -1.16 16.94 5.22
CA ASP A 133 -1.91 17.79 4.28
C ASP A 133 -3.37 17.35 4.07
N GLY A 134 -4.05 16.95 5.14
CA GLY A 134 -5.44 16.49 5.09
C GLY A 134 -5.61 15.14 4.38
N LYS A 135 -4.57 14.30 4.35
CA LYS A 135 -4.61 12.95 3.79
C LYS A 135 -4.05 11.92 4.75
N THR A 136 -4.49 10.69 4.59
CA THR A 136 -3.92 9.52 5.24
C THR A 136 -3.12 8.70 4.24
N PHE A 137 -1.96 8.20 4.67
CA PHE A 137 -1.09 7.30 3.92
C PHE A 137 -0.97 6.00 4.70
N LEU A 138 -1.28 4.88 4.07
CA LEU A 138 -1.23 3.55 4.68
C LEU A 138 -0.42 2.61 3.79
N CYS A 139 0.71 2.11 4.31
CA CYS A 139 1.56 1.15 3.64
C CYS A 139 1.36 -0.25 4.22
N GLU A 140 1.19 -1.23 3.35
CA GLU A 140 0.91 -2.63 3.68
C GLU A 140 1.69 -3.56 2.73
N PRO A 141 2.02 -4.81 3.12
CA PRO A 141 2.48 -5.80 2.17
C PRO A 141 1.38 -6.08 1.14
N HIS A 142 1.77 -6.28 -0.11
CA HIS A 142 0.84 -6.67 -1.15
C HIS A 142 0.35 -8.11 -0.89
N VAL A 143 -0.93 -8.26 -0.58
CA VAL A 143 -1.52 -9.60 -0.39
C VAL A 143 -1.55 -10.34 -1.73
N ARG A 144 -0.87 -11.48 -1.80
CA ARG A 144 -0.85 -12.32 -3.01
C ARG A 144 -2.20 -13.01 -3.18
N GLY A 145 -2.73 -12.99 -4.41
CA GLY A 145 -3.98 -13.66 -4.74
C GLY A 145 -4.64 -13.08 -5.99
N ARG A 146 -5.74 -13.70 -6.41
CA ARG A 146 -6.67 -13.14 -7.40
C ARG A 146 -7.86 -12.54 -6.69
N ARG A 147 -8.40 -11.44 -7.20
CA ARG A 147 -9.64 -10.90 -6.64
C ARG A 147 -10.79 -11.87 -6.92
N LEU A 148 -11.73 -11.96 -5.99
CA LEU A 148 -12.81 -12.93 -6.08
C LEU A 148 -13.64 -12.73 -7.37
N ASN A 149 -13.92 -11.48 -7.75
CA ASN A 149 -14.65 -11.16 -8.98
C ASN A 149 -13.93 -11.61 -10.27
N GLU A 150 -12.60 -11.68 -10.25
CA GLU A 150 -11.81 -12.17 -11.37
C GLU A 150 -11.82 -13.70 -11.42
N ALA A 151 -11.78 -14.37 -10.26
CA ALA A 151 -11.66 -15.81 -10.16
C ALA A 151 -13.01 -16.55 -10.13
N TRP A 152 -14.11 -15.87 -9.76
CA TRP A 152 -15.44 -16.48 -9.54
C TRP A 152 -15.94 -17.30 -10.72
N TRP A 153 -15.73 -16.80 -11.93
CA TRP A 153 -16.21 -17.41 -13.17
C TRP A 153 -15.44 -18.68 -13.55
N ASP A 154 -14.17 -18.77 -13.13
CA ASP A 154 -13.31 -19.93 -13.37
C ASP A 154 -13.45 -21.01 -12.28
N MET A 155 -14.15 -20.71 -11.18
CA MET A 155 -14.31 -21.63 -10.05
C MET A 155 -15.43 -22.64 -10.32
N GLY A 156 -15.12 -23.93 -10.09
CA GLY A 156 -16.15 -24.97 -9.98
C GLY A 156 -17.08 -24.74 -8.79
N GLU A 157 -18.24 -25.37 -8.83
CA GLU A 157 -19.33 -25.20 -7.85
C GLU A 157 -18.87 -25.43 -6.41
N GLU A 158 -18.19 -26.55 -6.13
CA GLU A 158 -17.66 -26.89 -4.80
C GLU A 158 -16.75 -25.79 -4.22
N ARG A 159 -15.90 -25.17 -5.05
CA ARG A 159 -15.04 -24.05 -4.59
C ARG A 159 -15.85 -22.80 -4.30
N ARG A 160 -16.87 -22.50 -5.10
CA ARG A 160 -17.76 -21.36 -4.85
C ARG A 160 -18.54 -21.55 -3.55
N GLU A 161 -19.08 -22.74 -3.32
CA GLU A 161 -19.75 -23.08 -2.06
C GLU A 161 -18.81 -22.93 -0.86
N ASN A 162 -17.56 -23.39 -0.97
CA ASN A 162 -16.56 -23.21 0.07
C ASN A 162 -16.29 -21.72 0.35
N VAL A 163 -16.13 -20.88 -0.69
CA VAL A 163 -15.95 -19.43 -0.52
C VAL A 163 -17.15 -18.82 0.19
N VAL A 164 -18.37 -19.15 -0.23
CA VAL A 164 -19.61 -18.65 0.41
C VAL A 164 -19.65 -19.05 1.88
N ALA A 165 -19.36 -20.32 2.19
CA ALA A 165 -19.33 -20.82 3.56
C ALA A 165 -18.30 -20.07 4.43
N ARG A 166 -17.09 -19.80 3.89
CA ARG A 166 -16.04 -19.08 4.61
C ARG A 166 -16.36 -17.62 4.85
N VAL A 167 -17.03 -16.95 3.90
CA VAL A 167 -17.46 -15.55 4.01
C VAL A 167 -18.65 -15.40 4.96
N ALA A 168 -19.58 -16.36 4.95
CA ALA A 168 -20.75 -16.37 5.82
C ALA A 168 -20.45 -16.89 7.25
N ALA A 169 -19.30 -17.55 7.45
CA ALA A 169 -18.88 -18.04 8.76
C ALA A 169 -18.77 -16.88 9.78
N ARG A 170 -19.39 -17.08 10.94
CA ARG A 170 -19.46 -16.11 12.05
C ARG A 170 -18.38 -16.34 13.09
#